data_AF-A0A1S1JY80-F1
#
_entry.id   AF-A0A1S1JY80-F1
#
_cell.length_a   1.000
_cell.length_b   1.000
_cell.length_c   1.000
_cell.angle_alpha   90.00
_cell.angle_beta   90.00
_cell.angle_gamma   90.00
#
_symmetry.space_group_name_H-M   'P 1'
#
loop_
_entity.id
_entity.type
_entity.pdbx_description
1 polymer ?
#
loop_
_entity_poly.entity_id
_entity_poly.type
_entity_poly.pdbx_seq_one_letter_code
_entity_poly.pdbx_strand_id
1 'polypeptide(L)'
;MSLILKDTDEAVIEPYLTEGSTSFEVLRQWASQRGESDVKSEAGALRALLKAGAEAMREHVLDAGYAQFAEEFNGDAAERRAARARYVRRSEAGR
;
A
#
# COMPACT_ATOMS: atom_id res chain seq x y z
N MET A 1 -22.22 8.02 -11.55
CA MET A 1 -21.32 9.03 -10.96
C MET A 1 -20.36 9.45 -12.05
N SER A 2 -20.27 10.73 -12.39
CA SER A 2 -19.33 11.24 -13.39
C SER A 2 -18.08 11.73 -12.66
N LEU A 3 -16.89 11.38 -13.13
CA LEU A 3 -15.63 11.87 -12.58
C LEU A 3 -15.30 13.17 -13.32
N ILE A 4 -15.09 14.27 -12.59
CA ILE A 4 -14.56 15.52 -13.15
C ILE A 4 -13.18 15.71 -12.55
N LEU A 5 -12.17 15.71 -13.40
CA LEU A 5 -10.78 15.91 -13.02
C LEU A 5 -10.46 17.41 -13.05
N LYS A 6 -9.56 17.83 -12.15
CA LYS A 6 -8.94 19.16 -12.23
C LYS A 6 -7.73 19.06 -13.15
N ASP A 7 -7.31 20.19 -13.72
CA ASP A 7 -6.14 20.28 -14.61
C ASP A 7 -4.88 19.62 -14.03
N THR A 8 -4.69 19.72 -12.71
CA THR A 8 -3.57 19.08 -12.01
C THR A 8 -3.67 17.54 -12.05
N ASP A 9 -4.86 16.99 -11.87
CA ASP A 9 -5.08 15.54 -11.90
C ASP A 9 -4.94 15.01 -13.32
N GLU A 10 -5.44 15.77 -14.30
CA GLU A 10 -5.34 15.46 -15.72
C GLU A 10 -3.88 15.39 -16.17
N ALA A 11 -3.05 16.38 -15.80
CA ALA A 11 -1.62 16.38 -16.12
C ALA A 11 -0.86 15.15 -15.56
N VAL A 12 -1.31 14.60 -14.43
CA VAL A 12 -0.71 13.39 -13.82
C VAL A 12 -1.08 12.13 -14.60
N ILE A 13 -2.31 12.04 -15.11
CA ILE A 13 -2.80 10.85 -15.81
C ILE A 13 -2.54 10.89 -17.32
N GLU A 14 -2.31 12.05 -17.91
CA GLU A 14 -2.09 12.26 -19.35
C GLU A 14 -1.06 11.28 -19.96
N PRO A 15 0.09 11.00 -19.32
CA PRO A 15 1.03 10.02 -19.87
C PRO A 15 0.40 8.63 -20.03
N TYR A 16 -0.51 8.23 -19.14
CA TYR A 16 -1.18 6.94 -19.18
C TYR A 16 -2.36 6.87 -20.15
N LEU A 17 -2.77 8.01 -20.72
CA LEU A 17 -3.81 8.11 -21.75
C LEU A 17 -3.19 8.19 -23.17
N THR A 18 -1.95 8.63 -23.27
CA THR A 18 -1.23 8.81 -24.54
C THR A 18 -0.71 7.46 -25.07
N GLU A 19 -1.35 6.90 -26.10
CA GLU A 19 -0.89 5.65 -26.75
C GLU A 19 0.56 5.79 -27.26
N GLY A 20 1.38 4.77 -26.98
CA GLY A 20 2.81 4.75 -27.32
C GLY A 20 3.73 5.45 -26.32
N SER A 21 3.19 6.11 -25.28
CA SER A 21 4.02 6.54 -24.15
C SER A 21 4.50 5.33 -23.35
N THR A 22 5.63 5.46 -22.66
CA THR A 22 6.12 4.40 -21.76
C THR A 22 5.10 4.08 -20.66
N SER A 23 4.46 5.11 -20.08
CA SER A 23 3.47 4.94 -19.01
C SER A 23 2.23 4.20 -19.50
N PHE A 24 1.75 4.50 -20.72
CA PHE A 24 0.63 3.82 -21.35
C PHE A 24 0.96 2.34 -21.61
N GLU A 25 2.13 2.04 -22.16
CA GLU A 25 2.51 0.65 -22.45
C GLU A 25 2.66 -0.19 -21.17
N VAL A 26 3.20 0.40 -20.10
CA VAL A 26 3.26 -0.26 -18.78
C VAL A 26 1.85 -0.55 -18.25
N LEU A 27 0.93 0.42 -18.30
CA LEU A 27 -0.45 0.23 -17.85
C LEU A 27 -1.19 -0.83 -18.69
N ARG A 28 -0.99 -0.79 -20.01
CA ARG A 28 -1.55 -1.78 -20.94
C ARG A 28 -1.06 -3.19 -20.62
N GLN A 29 0.24 -3.35 -20.36
CA GLN A 29 0.81 -4.64 -19.99
C GLN A 29 0.23 -5.12 -18.65
N TRP A 30 0.17 -4.23 -17.65
CA TRP A 30 -0.42 -4.52 -16.34
C TRP A 30 -1.87 -4.99 -16.44
N ALA A 31 -2.67 -4.32 -17.27
CA ALA A 31 -4.08 -4.64 -17.51
C ALA A 31 -4.23 -5.97 -18.27
N SER A 32 -3.39 -6.20 -19.28
CA SER A 32 -3.39 -7.45 -20.05
C SER A 32 -3.11 -8.67 -19.16
N GLN A 33 -2.22 -8.54 -18.17
CA GLN A 33 -1.94 -9.62 -17.21
C GLN A 33 -3.15 -9.97 -16.32
N ARG A 34 -4.11 -9.04 -16.19
CA ARG A 34 -5.34 -9.19 -15.40
C ARG A 34 -6.57 -9.47 -16.28
N GLY A 35 -6.37 -9.75 -17.57
CA GLY A 35 -7.44 -10.04 -18.51
C GLY A 35 -8.24 -8.82 -18.97
N GLU A 36 -7.72 -7.60 -18.75
CA GLU A 36 -8.33 -6.36 -19.21
C GLU A 36 -7.75 -5.96 -20.56
N SER A 37 -8.59 -5.89 -21.59
CA SER A 37 -8.19 -5.66 -22.98
C SER A 37 -8.49 -4.25 -23.51
N ASP A 38 -9.32 -3.49 -22.80
CA ASP A 38 -9.78 -2.16 -23.22
C ASP A 38 -9.09 -1.06 -22.40
N VAL A 39 -7.78 -0.88 -22.59
CA VAL A 39 -7.03 0.28 -22.05
C VAL A 39 -6.92 1.41 -23.08
N LYS A 40 -7.32 1.14 -24.34
CA LYS A 40 -7.22 2.10 -25.44
C LYS A 40 -8.23 3.23 -25.33
N SER A 41 -9.34 3.00 -24.63
CA SER A 41 -10.27 4.06 -24.27
C SER A 41 -9.80 4.78 -23.01
N GLU A 42 -10.04 6.09 -22.93
CA GLU A 42 -9.72 6.89 -21.75
C GLU A 42 -10.37 6.31 -20.48
N ALA A 43 -11.66 5.96 -20.56
CA ALA A 43 -12.37 5.30 -19.47
C ALA A 43 -11.76 3.94 -19.08
N GLY A 44 -11.21 3.23 -20.06
CA GLY A 44 -10.47 2.00 -19.89
C GLY A 44 -9.16 2.18 -19.12
N ALA A 45 -8.34 3.15 -19.56
CA ALA A 45 -7.11 3.53 -18.88
C ALA A 45 -7.37 4.04 -17.46
N LEU A 46 -8.38 4.88 -17.25
CA LEU A 46 -8.81 5.35 -15.93
C LEU A 46 -9.23 4.19 -15.01
N ARG A 47 -9.97 3.22 -15.54
CA ARG A 47 -10.38 2.04 -14.78
C ARG A 47 -9.17 1.17 -14.40
N ALA A 48 -8.22 0.99 -15.32
CA ALA A 48 -6.99 0.25 -15.05
C ALA A 48 -6.14 0.95 -13.98
N LEU A 49 -5.97 2.28 -14.09
CA LEU A 49 -5.26 3.09 -13.08
C LEU A 49 -5.92 2.98 -11.70
N LEU A 50 -7.24 3.06 -11.64
CA LEU A 50 -7.96 2.95 -10.37
C LEU A 50 -7.73 1.58 -9.71
N LYS A 51 -7.76 0.49 -10.49
CA LYS A 51 -7.51 -0.85 -9.98
C LYS A 51 -6.06 -1.04 -9.54
N ALA A 52 -5.10 -0.55 -10.33
CA ALA A 52 -3.68 -0.58 -9.98
C ALA A 52 -3.40 0.19 -8.68
N GLY A 53 -4.00 1.39 -8.54
CA GLY A 53 -3.91 2.18 -7.30
C GLY A 53 -4.54 1.47 -6.11
N ALA A 54 -5.70 0.85 -6.28
CA ALA A 54 -6.34 0.08 -5.20
C ALA A 54 -5.51 -1.14 -4.77
N GLU A 55 -4.83 -1.79 -5.71
CA GLU A 55 -3.90 -2.90 -5.44
C GLU A 55 -2.67 -2.42 -4.67
N ALA A 56 -2.03 -1.32 -5.11
CA ALA A 56 -0.89 -0.72 -4.42
C ALA A 56 -1.25 -0.25 -2.99
N MET A 57 -2.44 0.35 -2.81
CA MET A 57 -2.91 0.76 -1.50
C MET A 57 -3.14 -0.43 -0.56
N ARG A 58 -3.54 -1.59 -1.09
CA ARG A 58 -3.70 -2.80 -0.28
C ARG A 58 -2.36 -3.26 0.30
N GLU A 59 -1.29 -3.18 -0.47
CA GLU A 59 0.07 -3.50 0.01
C GLU A 59 0.48 -2.56 1.14
N HIS A 60 0.26 -1.25 0.99
CA HIS A 60 0.55 -0.28 2.06
C HIS A 60 -0.29 -0.48 3.32
N VAL A 61 -1.55 -0.92 3.19
CA VAL A 61 -2.39 -1.26 4.34
C VAL A 61 -1.83 -2.47 5.08
N LEU A 62 -1.29 -3.47 4.37
CA LEU A 62 -0.63 -4.61 5.00
C LEU A 62 0.63 -4.17 5.76
N ASP A 63 1.45 -3.31 5.16
CA ASP A 63 2.66 -2.77 5.81
C ASP A 63 2.31 -2.00 7.09
N ALA A 64 1.29 -1.15 7.04
CA ALA A 64 0.82 -0.41 8.21
C ALA A 64 0.30 -1.34 9.31
N GLY A 65 -0.44 -2.39 8.94
CA GLY A 65 -0.92 -3.41 9.88
C GLY A 65 0.22 -4.19 10.55
N TYR A 66 1.26 -4.54 9.79
CA TYR A 66 2.44 -5.20 10.36
C TYR A 66 3.24 -4.28 11.30
N ALA A 67 3.36 -2.99 10.96
CA ALA A 67 4.01 -2.01 11.84
C ALA A 67 3.27 -1.88 13.17
N GLN A 68 1.93 -1.77 13.13
CA GLN A 68 1.09 -1.69 14.33
C GLN A 68 1.22 -2.96 15.19
N PHE A 69 1.20 -4.14 14.57
CA PHE A 69 1.36 -5.41 15.29
C PHE A 69 2.75 -5.53 15.95
N ALA A 70 3.80 -5.06 15.27
CA ALA A 70 5.15 -5.03 15.82
C ALA A 70 5.25 -4.10 17.03
N GLU A 71 4.60 -2.94 17.01
CA GLU A 71 4.56 -2.02 18.15
C GLU A 71 3.90 -2.66 19.38
N GLU A 72 2.73 -3.29 19.21
CA GLU A 72 2.00 -3.98 20.27
C GLU A 72 2.85 -5.13 20.86
N PHE A 73 3.42 -5.98 20.00
CA PHE A 73 4.23 -7.10 20.43
C PHE A 73 5.54 -6.68 21.13
N ASN A 74 6.16 -5.58 20.66
CA ASN A 74 7.36 -5.03 21.30
C ASN A 74 7.05 -4.39 22.67
N GLY A 75 5.86 -3.81 22.84
CA GLY A 75 5.35 -3.35 24.14
C GLY A 75 5.27 -4.51 25.14
N ASP A 76 4.62 -5.60 24.75
CA ASP A 76 4.51 -6.82 25.56
C ASP A 76 5.87 -7.45 25.89
N ALA A 77 6.82 -7.40 24.95
CA ALA A 77 8.18 -7.90 25.16
C ALA A 77 8.96 -7.02 26.17
N ALA A 78 8.75 -5.70 26.15
CA ALA A 78 9.34 -4.77 27.10
C ALA A 78 8.78 -4.99 28.52
N GLU A 79 7.47 -5.19 28.63
CA GLU A 79 6.83 -5.47 29.92
C GLU A 79 7.30 -6.81 30.50
N ARG A 80 7.39 -7.87 29.66
CA ARG A 80 7.96 -9.16 30.07
C ARG A 80 9.41 -9.04 30.54
N ARG A 81 10.24 -8.24 29.86
CA ARG A 81 11.63 -7.95 30.30
C ARG A 81 11.66 -7.22 31.64
N ALA A 82 10.81 -6.21 31.82
CA ALA A 82 10.70 -5.46 33.07
C ALA A 82 10.22 -6.34 34.24
N ALA A 83 9.25 -7.23 34.00
CA ALA A 83 8.76 -8.19 34.98
C ALA A 83 9.87 -9.15 35.44
N ARG A 84 10.65 -9.71 34.49
CA ARG A 84 11.81 -10.56 34.80
C ARG A 84 12.88 -9.82 35.59
N ALA A 85 13.25 -8.60 35.18
CA ALA A 85 14.24 -7.79 35.90
C ALA A 85 13.81 -7.50 37.35
N ARG A 86 12.52 -7.22 37.58
CA ARG A 86 11.95 -7.05 38.92
C ARG A 86 12.00 -8.34 39.76
N TYR A 87 11.71 -9.49 39.14
CA TYR A 87 11.80 -10.79 39.82
C TYR A 87 13.23 -11.11 40.25
N VAL A 88 14.22 -10.94 39.37
CA VAL A 88 15.64 -11.19 39.67
C VAL A 88 16.11 -10.35 40.85
N ARG A 89 15.86 -9.03 40.83
CA ARG A 89 16.20 -8.14 41.96
C ARG A 89 15.56 -8.57 43.28
N ARG A 90 14.30 -9.02 43.24
CA ARG A 90 13.60 -9.51 44.44
C ARG A 90 14.21 -10.81 44.97
N SER A 91 14.60 -11.73 44.09
CA SER A 91 15.23 -12.99 44.48
C SER A 91 16.66 -12.82 45.00
N GLU A 92 17.38 -11.80 44.52
CA GLU A 92 18.75 -11.48 44.97
C GLU A 92 18.75 -10.72 46.30
N ALA A 93 17.77 -9.86 46.55
CA ALA A 93 17.67 -9.10 47.81
C ALA A 93 17.10 -9.92 49.00
N GLY A 94 16.50 -11.08 48.72
CA GLY A 94 15.96 -12.00 49.74
C GLY A 94 16.90 -13.15 50.12
N ARG A 95 18.15 -13.12 49.63
CA ARG A 95 19.21 -14.07 49.94
C ARG A 95 20.33 -13.35 50.69
#